data_AF-A0A5C9AH75-F1
#
_entry.id   AF-A0A5C9AH75-F1
#
_cell.length_a   1.000
_cell.length_b   1.000
_cell.length_c   1.000
_cell.angle_alpha   90.00
_cell.angle_beta   90.00
_cell.angle_gamma   90.00
#
_symmetry.space_group_name_H-M   'P 1'
#
loop_
_entity.id
_entity.type
_entity.pdbx_description
1 polymer ?
#
loop_
_entity_poly.entity_id
_entity_poly.type
_entity_poly.pdbx_seq_one_letter_code
_entity_poly.pdbx_strand_id
1 'polypeptide(L)' 'MAKSALFTVRNNESCPKCGAELVIRSGKHGPFLGCSQYPACDYVRPLKSSADGHIVKV' A
#
# COMPACT_ATOMS: atom_id res chain seq x y z
N MET A 1 -1.16 -14.74 31.49
CA MET A 1 -1.86 -15.00 30.20
C MET A 1 -2.49 -13.69 29.72
N ALA A 2 -1.73 -12.76 29.15
CA ALA A 2 -2.27 -11.52 28.59
C ALA A 2 -1.40 -11.09 27.40
N LYS A 3 -1.62 -11.77 26.26
CA LYS A 3 -0.92 -11.49 25.01
C LYS A 3 -1.72 -10.45 24.22
N SER A 4 -1.71 -9.21 24.70
CA SER A 4 -2.22 -8.07 23.95
C SER A 4 -1.20 -7.65 22.90
N ALA A 5 -1.09 -8.44 21.84
CA ALA A 5 -0.30 -8.09 20.66
C ALA A 5 -1.11 -7.11 19.77
N LEU A 6 -1.22 -5.86 20.22
CA LEU A 6 -1.85 -4.73 19.49
C LEU A 6 -0.86 -4.03 18.53
N PHE A 7 0.07 -4.76 17.92
CA PHE A 7 1.07 -4.21 16.98
C PHE A 7 1.05 -4.89 15.62
N THR A 8 -0.14 -5.12 15.07
CA THR A 8 -0.29 -5.48 13.65
C THR A 8 -0.98 -4.38 12.87
N VAL A 9 -0.57 -3.13 13.07
CA VAL A 9 -0.75 -2.12 12.02
C VAL A 9 0.43 -2.24 11.08
N ARG A 10 0.50 -3.36 10.33
CA ARG A 10 1.22 -3.33 9.06
C ARG A 10 0.38 -2.42 8.19
N ASN A 11 0.81 -1.16 8.10
CA ASN A 11 0.25 -0.16 7.20
C ASN A 11 0.64 -0.50 5.74
N ASN A 12 0.45 -1.77 5.36
CA ASN A 12 0.41 -2.18 3.98
C ASN A 12 -1.01 -1.89 3.56
N GLU A 13 -1.16 -0.79 2.84
CA GLU A 13 -2.45 -0.25 2.54
C GLU A 13 -3.29 -1.30 1.79
N SER A 14 -4.31 -1.81 2.46
CA SER A 14 -5.18 -2.86 1.92
C SER A 14 -6.27 -2.22 1.06
N CYS A 15 -6.64 -2.87 -0.02
CA CYS A 15 -7.67 -2.42 -0.92
C CYS A 15 -9.04 -2.42 -0.20
N PRO A 16 -9.77 -1.29 -0.13
CA PRO A 16 -11.06 -1.24 0.56
C PRO A 16 -12.17 -2.00 -0.18
N LYS A 17 -11.98 -2.33 -1.47
CA LYS A 17 -12.97 -3.08 -2.25
C LYS A 17 -12.90 -4.60 -2.01
N CYS A 18 -11.69 -5.14 -1.82
CA CYS A 18 -11.48 -6.60 -1.79
C CYS A 18 -10.61 -7.10 -0.64
N GLY A 19 -10.02 -6.19 0.15
CA GLY A 19 -9.09 -6.54 1.23
C GLY A 19 -7.70 -6.98 0.76
N ALA A 20 -7.46 -7.05 -0.56
CA ALA A 20 -6.17 -7.45 -1.11
C ALA A 20 -5.08 -6.38 -0.92
N GLU A 21 -3.82 -6.78 -1.07
CA GLU A 21 -2.70 -5.84 -0.96
C GLU A 21 -2.64 -4.87 -2.16
N LEU A 22 -2.39 -3.60 -1.89
CA LEU A 22 -2.13 -2.60 -2.94
C LEU A 22 -0.64 -2.61 -3.28
N VAL A 23 -0.34 -2.80 -4.56
CA VAL A 23 1.02 -2.88 -5.09
C VAL A 23 1.34 -1.64 -5.91
N ILE A 24 2.58 -1.14 -5.80
CA ILE A 24 3.03 0.01 -6.57
C ILE A 24 3.34 -0.47 -7.99
N ARG A 25 2.68 0.12 -8.98
CA ARG A 25 2.90 -0.12 -10.41
C ARG A 25 3.26 1.20 -11.08
N SER A 26 4.17 1.15 -12.03
CA SER A 26 4.56 2.32 -12.83
C SER A 26 3.80 2.33 -14.14
N GLY A 27 3.08 3.41 -14.42
CA GLY A 27 2.38 3.63 -15.68
C GLY A 27 2.93 4.83 -16.45
N LYS A 28 2.33 5.12 -17.60
CA LYS A 28 2.68 6.27 -18.45
C LYS A 28 2.61 7.64 -17.74
N HIS A 29 1.83 7.75 -16.66
CA HIS A 29 1.64 8.98 -15.89
C HIS A 29 2.41 8.99 -14.55
N GLY A 30 3.25 7.97 -14.31
CA GLY A 30 4.01 7.82 -13.06
C GLY A 30 3.58 6.61 -12.22
N PRO A 31 4.14 6.47 -11.01
CA PRO A 31 3.81 5.39 -10.09
C PRO A 31 2.42 5.56 -9.49
N PHE A 32 1.67 4.46 -9.41
CA PHE A 32 0.34 4.39 -8.81
C PHE A 32 0.20 3.10 -8.00
N LEU A 33 -0.70 3.10 -7.02
CA LEU A 33 -1.06 1.90 -6.27
C LEU A 33 -2.22 1.21 -6.97
N GLY A 34 -1.98 0.00 -7.46
CA GLY A 34 -2.99 -0.86 -8.05
C GLY A 34 -3.29 -2.05 -7.15
N CYS A 35 -4.53 -2.53 -7.16
CA CYS A 35 -4.86 -3.78 -6.50
C CYS A 35 -4.10 -4.96 -7.13
N SER A 36 -3.53 -5.85 -6.31
CA SER A 36 -2.86 -7.07 -6.79
C SER A 36 -3.82 -8.06 -7.46
N GLN A 37 -5.12 -7.91 -7.21
CA GLN A 37 -6.18 -8.83 -7.65
C GLN A 37 -6.86 -8.42 -8.96
N TYR A 38 -6.27 -7.51 -9.74
CA TYR A 38 -6.76 -7.17 -11.08
C TYR A 38 -6.70 -8.41 -12.01
N PRO A 39 -7.76 -8.76 -12.79
CA PRO A 39 -8.95 -7.98 -13.14
C PRO A 39 -10.16 -8.13 -12.20
N ALA A 40 -10.10 -8.98 -11.17
CA ALA A 40 -11.20 -9.17 -10.22
C ALA A 40 -11.44 -7.93 -9.33
N CYS A 41 -10.44 -7.06 -9.19
CA CYS A 41 -10.57 -5.77 -8.53
C CYS A 41 -9.88 -4.67 -9.36
N ASP A 42 -10.67 -3.68 -9.78
CA ASP A 42 -10.28 -2.53 -10.59
C ASP A 42 -9.77 -1.34 -9.76
N TYR A 43 -9.62 -1.51 -8.44
CA TYR A 43 -9.20 -0.42 -7.56
C TYR A 43 -7.77 0.03 -7.86
N VAL A 44 -7.65 1.32 -8.17
CA VAL A 44 -6.37 2.01 -8.34
C VAL A 44 -6.43 3.34 -7.61
N ARG A 45 -5.29 3.81 -7.12
CA ARG A 45 -5.17 5.15 -6.57
C ARG A 45 -3.78 5.74 -6.87
N PRO A 46 -3.68 7.07 -6.95
CA PRO A 46 -2.38 7.72 -7.04
C PRO A 46 -1.57 7.45 -5.77
N LEU A 47 -0.28 7.15 -5.93
CA LEU A 47 0.67 7.15 -4.83
C LEU A 47 0.82 8.62 -4.41
N LYS A 48 0.24 9.02 -3.27
CA LYS A 48 0.51 10.36 -2.72
C LYS A 48 2.00 10.37 -2.40
N SER A 49 2.75 11.33 -2.95
CA SER A 49 4.19 11.51 -2.72
C SER A 49 4.49 11.91 -1.28
N SER A 50 4.24 11.01 -0.34
CA SER A 50 4.77 11.05 1.01
C SER A 50 5.75 9.89 1.10
N ALA A 51 6.79 9.96 0.26
CA ALA A 51 8.00 9.21 0.51
C ALA A 51 8.51 9.70 1.87
N ASP A 52 8.29 8.88 2.89
CA ASP A 52 8.97 8.96 4.18
C ASP A 52 10.47 8.88 3.87
N GLY A 53 11.05 10.06 3.67
CA GLY A 53 12.42 10.26 3.28
C GLY A 53 13.33 9.98 4.46
N HIS A 54 13.54 8.71 4.79
CA HIS A 54 14.67 8.31 5.61
C HIS A 54 15.93 8.27 4.76
N ILE A 55 16.41 9.46 4.36
CA ILE A 55 17.80 9.65 3.96
C ILE A 55 18.57 9.79 5.28
N VAL A 56 19.06 8.68 5.83
CA VAL A 56 20.13 8.74 6.83
C VAL A 56 21.37 9.19 6.08
N LYS A 57 21.56 10.50 5.94
CA LYS A 57 22.84 11.04 5.50
C LYS A 57 23.77 11.00 6.71
N VAL A 58 24.72 10.06 6.67
CA VAL A 58 25.91 10.00 7.53
C VAL A 58 26.63 11.34 7.52
#